data_AF-A0A8T7ERD7-F1
#
_entry.id   AF-A0A8T7ERD7-F1
#
_cell.length_a   1.000
_cell.length_b   1.000
_cell.length_c   1.000
_cell.angle_alpha   90.00
_cell.angle_beta   90.00
_cell.angle_gamma   90.00
#
_symmetry.space_group_name_H-M   'P 1'
#
loop_
_entity.id
_entity.type
_entity.pdbx_description
1 polymer ?
#
loop_
_entity_poly.entity_id
_entity_poly.type
_entity_poly.pdbx_seq_one_letter_code
_entity_poly.pdbx_strand_id
1 'polypeptide(L)'
;MRYLHERDTADPERLPTIVVIPQFVVSKWWENLLHNGTTSIIRAALYRDQIERGHGRPVIFVPYRIGDTLYQPDIIGRESPKPDPRGDELHG
;
A
#
# COMPACT_ATOMS: atom_id res chain seq x y z
N MET A 1 13.97 -14.80 -1.21
CA MET A 1 14.53 -13.73 -2.07
C MET A 1 15.05 -14.22 -3.40
N ARG A 2 15.78 -15.35 -3.48
CA ARG A 2 16.30 -15.90 -4.76
C ARG A 2 15.28 -15.92 -5.91
N TYR A 3 14.06 -16.41 -5.66
CA TYR A 3 12.99 -16.44 -6.67
C TYR A 3 12.64 -15.05 -7.24
N LEU A 4 12.59 -14.03 -6.38
CA LEU A 4 12.27 -12.66 -6.79
C LEU A 4 13.39 -12.05 -7.64
N HIS A 5 14.63 -12.45 -7.39
CA HIS A 5 15.80 -12.00 -8.14
C HIS A 5 15.93 -12.68 -9.50
N GLU A 6 15.70 -13.99 -9.56
CA GLU A 6 15.61 -14.74 -10.82
C GLU A 6 14.54 -14.13 -11.72
N ARG A 7 13.40 -13.73 -11.13
CA ARG A 7 12.31 -13.08 -11.85
C ARG A 7 12.65 -11.68 -12.36
N ASP A 8 13.33 -10.85 -11.56
CA ASP A 8 13.80 -9.53 -12.00
C ASP A 8 14.86 -9.62 -13.11
N THR A 9 15.71 -10.65 -13.07
CA THR A 9 16.76 -10.86 -14.08
C THR A 9 16.20 -11.42 -15.39
N ALA A 10 15.10 -12.17 -15.30
CA ALA A 10 14.38 -12.71 -16.46
C ALA A 10 13.50 -11.66 -17.16
N ASP A 11 13.23 -10.51 -16.52
CA ASP A 11 12.47 -9.42 -17.12
C ASP A 11 13.35 -8.62 -18.11
N PRO A 12 12.99 -8.56 -19.40
CA PRO A 12 13.77 -7.84 -20.41
C PRO A 12 13.90 -6.35 -20.14
N GLU A 13 12.96 -5.73 -19.41
CA GLU A 13 13.00 -4.32 -19.04
C GLU A 13 13.71 -4.07 -17.69
N ARG A 14 14.16 -5.14 -17.01
CA ARG A 14 14.79 -5.10 -15.67
C ARG A 14 13.97 -4.33 -14.63
N LEU A 15 12.65 -4.33 -14.78
CA LEU A 15 11.76 -3.68 -13.83
C LEU A 15 11.71 -4.51 -12.54
N PRO A 16 11.80 -3.87 -11.35
CA PRO A 16 11.73 -4.59 -10.09
C PRO A 16 10.33 -5.17 -9.89
N THR A 17 10.25 -6.48 -9.61
CA THR A 17 8.97 -7.17 -9.41
C THR A 17 8.22 -6.58 -8.19
N ILE A 18 7.01 -6.09 -8.43
CA ILE A 18 6.14 -5.55 -7.38
C ILE A 18 5.64 -6.69 -6.48
N VAL A 19 5.68 -6.48 -5.16
CA VAL A 19 5.17 -7.44 -4.18
C VAL A 19 3.95 -6.88 -3.48
N VAL A 20 2.83 -7.58 -3.58
CA VAL A 20 1.56 -7.22 -2.92
C VAL A 20 1.33 -8.16 -1.74
N ILE A 21 1.16 -7.61 -0.55
CA ILE A 21 0.98 -8.42 0.68
C ILE A 21 -0.33 -8.00 1.37
N PRO A 22 -1.26 -8.94 1.62
CA PRO A 22 -2.44 -8.66 2.41
C PRO A 22 -2.09 -8.45 3.89
N GLN A 23 -2.77 -7.52 4.54
CA GLN A 23 -2.69 -7.28 5.98
C GLN A 23 -4.07 -7.38 6.61
N PHE A 24 -4.24 -8.29 7.56
CA PHE A 24 -5.50 -8.40 8.29
C PHE A 24 -5.72 -7.18 9.17
N VAL A 25 -6.85 -6.50 8.97
CA VAL A 25 -7.29 -5.40 9.84
C VAL A 25 -8.23 -5.99 10.87
N VAL A 26 -7.73 -6.13 12.11
CA VAL A 26 -8.45 -6.71 13.25
C VAL A 26 -8.54 -5.71 14.40
N SER A 27 -9.56 -5.87 15.25
CA SER A 27 -9.91 -4.89 16.27
C SER A 27 -8.94 -4.88 17.46
N LYS A 28 -8.25 -5.99 17.75
CA LYS A 28 -7.35 -6.11 18.90
C LYS A 28 -5.89 -6.24 18.49
N TRP A 29 -4.99 -5.61 19.25
CA TRP A 29 -3.55 -5.56 18.94
C TRP A 29 -2.88 -6.95 18.97
N TRP A 30 -3.32 -7.85 19.85
CA TRP A 30 -2.80 -9.23 19.93
C TRP A 30 -3.29 -10.10 18.76
N GLU A 31 -4.52 -9.90 18.30
CA GLU A 31 -5.05 -10.56 17.09
C GLU A 31 -4.24 -10.10 15.87
N ASN A 32 -3.89 -8.81 15.80
CA ASN A 32 -3.09 -8.26 14.71
C ASN A 32 -1.69 -8.90 14.66
N LEU A 33 -1.11 -9.13 15.83
CA LEU A 33 0.21 -9.76 15.95
C LEU A 33 0.19 -11.24 15.55
N LEU A 34 -0.84 -11.99 15.96
CA LEU A 34 -0.97 -13.41 15.62
C LEU A 34 -1.33 -13.64 14.15
N HIS A 35 -2.22 -12.82 13.58
CA HIS A 35 -2.66 -12.99 12.19
C HIS A 35 -1.68 -12.43 11.15
N ASN A 36 -0.87 -11.41 11.50
CA ASN A 36 0.07 -10.77 10.57
C ASN A 36 1.55 -11.06 10.88
N GLY A 37 1.84 -12.08 11.69
CA GLY A 37 3.22 -12.47 12.03
C GLY A 37 4.05 -12.80 10.78
N THR A 38 3.51 -13.62 9.89
CA THR A 38 4.16 -13.99 8.62
C THR A 38 4.40 -12.77 7.72
N THR A 39 3.44 -11.86 7.63
CA THR A 39 3.56 -10.61 6.87
C THR A 39 4.68 -9.72 7.41
N SER A 40 4.87 -9.69 8.73
CA SER A 40 5.93 -8.91 9.39
C SER A 40 7.32 -9.48 9.08
N ILE A 41 7.46 -10.81 9.09
CA ILE A 41 8.71 -11.50 8.72
C ILE A 41 9.05 -11.27 7.24
N ILE A 42 8.08 -11.42 6.34
CA ILE A 42 8.27 -11.19 4.90
C ILE A 42 8.68 -9.74 4.64
N ARG A 43 8.01 -8.78 5.31
CA ARG A 43 8.35 -7.36 5.24
C ARG A 43 9.79 -7.10 5.68
N ALA A 44 10.21 -7.65 6.83
CA ALA A 44 11.58 -7.48 7.33
C ALA A 44 12.63 -8.06 6.36
N ALA A 45 12.35 -9.23 5.77
CA ALA A 45 13.21 -9.82 4.76
C ALA A 45 13.30 -8.94 3.50
N LEU A 46 12.17 -8.40 3.01
CA LEU A 46 12.12 -7.47 1.86
C LEU A 46 12.90 -6.19 2.12
N TYR A 47 12.73 -5.56 3.27
CA TYR A 47 13.51 -4.37 3.60
C TYR A 47 15.01 -4.65 3.70
N ARG A 48 15.39 -5.78 4.30
CA ARG A 48 16.80 -6.16 4.41
C ARG A 48 17.44 -6.39 3.04
N ASP A 49 16.76 -7.11 2.15
CA ASP A 49 17.24 -7.35 0.78
C ASP A 49 17.33 -6.04 -0.04
N GLN A 50 16.42 -5.09 0.18
CA GLN A 50 16.51 -3.74 -0.43
C GLN A 50 17.75 -2.97 0.06
N ILE A 51 18.01 -2.97 1.36
CA ILE A 51 19.17 -2.27 1.94
C ILE A 51 20.48 -2.90 1.45
N GLU A 52 20.55 -4.23 1.39
CA GLU A 52 21.77 -4.94 0.99
C GLU A 52 22.09 -4.78 -0.51
N ARG A 53 21.10 -4.54 -1.38
CA ARG A 53 21.29 -4.55 -2.84
C ARG A 53 21.01 -3.22 -3.55
N GLY A 54 20.48 -2.21 -2.86
CA GLY A 54 20.29 -0.85 -3.39
C GLY A 54 19.20 -0.70 -4.48
N HIS A 55 18.54 -1.79 -4.90
CA HIS A 55 17.42 -1.75 -5.83
C HIS A 55 16.11 -1.69 -5.04
N GLY A 56 15.49 -0.50 -5.01
CA GLY A 56 14.20 -0.29 -4.37
C GLY A 56 13.12 -1.12 -5.04
N ARG A 57 12.44 -1.99 -4.27
CA ARG A 57 11.33 -2.80 -4.76
C ARG A 57 10.00 -2.25 -4.22
N PRO A 58 9.02 -1.94 -5.08
CA PRO A 58 7.71 -1.52 -4.61
C PRO A 58 7.03 -2.65 -3.82
N VAL A 59 6.69 -2.39 -2.56
CA VAL A 59 5.90 -3.29 -1.72
C VAL A 59 4.59 -2.60 -1.35
N ILE A 60 3.47 -3.19 -1.76
CA ILE A 60 2.13 -2.65 -1.55
C ILE A 60 1.43 -3.48 -0.49
N PHE A 61 0.96 -2.81 0.57
CA PHE A 61 0.18 -3.45 1.62
C PHE A 61 -1.30 -3.20 1.38
N VAL A 62 -2.06 -4.28 1.25
CA VAL A 62 -3.50 -4.21 1.00
C VAL A 62 -4.24 -4.61 2.27
N PRO A 63 -5.01 -3.71 2.90
CA PRO A 63 -5.78 -4.04 4.08
C PRO A 63 -6.92 -5.00 3.71
N TYR A 64 -6.96 -6.16 4.36
CA TYR A 64 -8.02 -7.14 4.24
C TYR A 64 -8.86 -7.14 5.53
N ARG A 65 -10.13 -6.77 5.41
CA ARG A 65 -11.11 -6.87 6.50
C ARG A 65 -11.85 -8.20 6.38
N ILE A 66 -11.93 -8.94 7.47
CA ILE A 66 -12.78 -10.11 7.57
C ILE A 66 -14.15 -9.62 8.05
N GLY A 67 -15.12 -9.50 7.14
CA GLY A 67 -16.49 -9.08 7.42
C GLY A 67 -17.31 -8.88 6.14
N ASP A 68 -18.64 -8.82 6.25
CA ASP A 68 -19.57 -8.72 5.11
C ASP A 68 -19.60 -7.34 4.45
N THR A 69 -18.88 -6.36 4.99
CA THR A 69 -18.82 -5.00 4.46
C THR A 69 -17.71 -4.90 3.42
N LEU A 70 -18.10 -4.72 2.15
CA LEU A 70 -17.17 -4.46 1.06
C LEU A 70 -16.31 -3.23 1.36
N TYR A 71 -15.01 -3.32 1.08
CA TYR A 71 -14.11 -2.18 1.15
C TYR A 71 -14.54 -1.14 0.12
N GLN A 72 -14.95 0.04 0.58
CA GLN A 72 -15.22 1.19 -0.27
C GLN A 72 -13.99 2.12 -0.18
N PRO A 73 -13.23 2.33 -1.28
CA PRO A 73 -12.13 3.27 -1.27
C PRO A 73 -12.69 4.66 -1.02
N ASP A 74 -12.16 5.34 -0.01
CA ASP A 74 -12.51 6.74 0.25
C ASP A 74 -11.89 7.57 -0.87
N ILE A 75 -12.68 7.89 -1.90
CA ILE A 75 -12.24 8.80 -2.95
C ILE A 75 -12.17 10.15 -2.26
N ILE A 76 -10.95 10.59 -1.93
CA ILE A 76 -10.69 11.97 -1.51
C ILE A 76 -11.09 12.85 -2.69
N GLY A 77 -12.36 13.23 -2.74
CA GLY A 77 -12.87 14.19 -3.70
C GLY A 77 -12.06 15.46 -3.52
N ARG A 78 -11.50 15.97 -4.60
CA ARG A 78 -10.92 17.30 -4.66
C ARG A 78 -12.00 18.25 -4.13
N GLU A 79 -11.82 18.76 -2.92
CA GLU A 79 -12.76 19.68 -2.30
C GLU A 79 -12.98 20.79 -3.31
N SER A 80 -14.23 20.92 -3.80
CA SER A 80 -14.55 21.96 -4.77
C SER A 80 -14.28 23.30 -4.07
N PRO A 81 -13.56 24.24 -4.70
CA PRO A 81 -13.21 25.48 -4.04
C PRO A 81 -14.49 26.15 -3.56
N LYS A 82 -14.55 26.41 -2.25
CA LYS A 82 -15.67 27.12 -1.62
C LYS A 82 -15.87 28.44 -2.38
N PRO A 83 -17.09 28.75 -2.86
CA PRO A 83 -17.32 30.01 -3.56
C PRO A 83 -16.92 31.18 -2.65
N ASP A 84 -16.09 32.07 -3.18
CA ASP A 84 -15.63 33.27 -2.47
C ASP A 84 -16.85 34.19 -2.26
N PRO A 85 -17.22 34.53 -1.01
CA PRO A 85 -18.34 35.41 -0.73
C PRO A 85 -18.17 36.84 -1.30
N ARG A 86 -17.02 37.18 -1.88
CA ARG A 86 -16.75 38.49 -2.50
C ARG A 86 -17.07 38.57 -4.00
N GLY A 87 -17.51 37.49 -4.64
CA GLY A 87 -17.80 37.47 -6.08
C GLY A 87 -19.17 38.02 -6.47
N ASP A 88 -20.11 38.11 -5.52
CA ASP A 88 -21.53 38.38 -5.81
C ASP A 88 -21.89 39.89 -5.84
N GLU A 89 -20.94 40.78 -5.54
CA GLU A 89 -21.21 42.23 -5.43
C GLU A 89 -20.95 43.03 -6.72
N LEU A 90 -20.51 42.40 -7.82
CA LEU A 90 -20.12 43.13 -9.05
C LEU A 90 -21.10 43.00 -10.23
N HIS A 91 -22.26 42.38 -10.03
CA HIS A 91 -23.34 42.29 -11.02
C HIS A 91 -24.71 42.67 -10.43
N GLY A 92 -24.78 43.91 -9.92
CA GLY A 92 -26.03 44.62 -9.62
C GLY A 92 -26.16 45.86 -10.50
#